data_AF-A0A0C3CI36-F1
#
_entry.id   AF-A0A0C3CI36-F1
#
_cell.length_a   1.000
_cell.length_b   1.000
_cell.length_c   1.000
_cell.angle_alpha   90.00
_cell.angle_beta   90.00
_cell.angle_gamma   90.00
#
_symmetry.space_group_name_H-M   'P 1'
#
loop_
_entity.id
_entity.type
_entity.pdbx_description
1 polymer ?
#
loop_
_entity_poly.entity_id
_entity_poly.type
_entity_poly.pdbx_seq_one_letter_code
_entity_poly.pdbx_strand_id
1 'polypeptide(L)' 'KPGETALLLQKALYSLKQSPRLWQLTLKAALKRLGYLPLVADQYIYRYTNIGLIIIIYIDDFLLIGL' A
#
# COMPACT_ATOMS: atom_id res chain seq x y z
N LYS A 1 16.16 -34.12 -10.61
CA LYS A 1 17.31 -34.51 -9.74
C LYS A 1 16.75 -34.77 -8.35
N PRO A 2 17.15 -35.82 -7.61
CA PRO A 2 16.75 -35.95 -6.21
C PRO A 2 17.37 -34.77 -5.45
N GLY A 3 16.54 -33.89 -4.86
CA GLY A 3 17.01 -32.77 -4.03
C GLY A 3 16.54 -31.35 -4.38
N GLU A 4 15.65 -31.13 -5.37
CA GLU A 4 15.08 -29.80 -5.60
C GLU A 4 13.84 -29.57 -4.73
N THR A 5 14.06 -28.97 -3.56
CA THR A 5 12.99 -28.44 -2.72
C THR A 5 12.61 -27.05 -3.21
N ALA A 6 11.35 -26.88 -3.64
CA ALA A 6 10.79 -25.57 -3.98
C ALA A 6 9.93 -25.05 -2.81
N LEU A 7 10.00 -23.74 -2.55
CA LEU A 7 9.17 -23.06 -1.54
C LEU A 7 8.04 -22.29 -2.24
N LEU A 8 6.83 -22.38 -1.68
CA LEU A 8 5.68 -21.62 -2.16
C LEU A 8 5.64 -20.23 -1.51
N LEU A 9 5.67 -19.18 -2.33
CA LEU A 9 5.55 -17.79 -1.89
C LEU A 9 4.12 -17.45 -1.44
N GLN A 10 3.95 -17.18 -0.14
CA GLN A 10 2.66 -16.77 0.46
C GLN A 10 2.46 -15.24 0.47
N LYS A 11 3.54 -14.47 0.29
CA LYS A 11 3.54 -13.00 0.25
C LYS A 11 4.42 -12.52 -0.89
N ALA A 12 4.11 -11.35 -1.42
CA ALA A 12 4.86 -10.77 -2.53
C ALA A 12 6.26 -10.33 -2.04
N LEU A 13 7.32 -10.69 -2.78
CA LEU A 13 8.69 -10.20 -2.55
C LEU A 13 8.91 -8.92 -3.33
N TYR A 14 9.59 -7.94 -2.76
CA TYR A 14 9.78 -6.61 -3.35
C TYR A 14 10.15 -6.59 -4.84
N SER A 15 11.05 -7.48 -5.27
CA SER A 15 11.59 -7.54 -6.63
C SER A 15 10.68 -8.23 -7.67
N LEU A 16 9.54 -8.78 -7.30
CA LEU A 16 8.62 -9.37 -8.27
C LEU A 16 7.85 -8.29 -9.01
N LYS A 17 7.67 -8.46 -10.32
CA LYS A 17 6.89 -7.55 -11.19
C LYS A 17 5.50 -7.20 -10.63
N GLN A 18 4.87 -8.14 -9.92
CA GLN A 18 3.52 -7.97 -9.37
C GLN A 18 3.48 -7.36 -7.96
N SER A 19 4.62 -7.28 -7.27
CA SER A 19 4.68 -6.85 -5.87
C SER A 19 4.22 -5.41 -5.64
N PRO A 20 4.60 -4.42 -6.47
CA PRO A 20 4.12 -3.05 -6.28
C PRO A 20 2.59 -2.95 -6.37
N ARG A 21 1.97 -3.72 -7.27
CA ARG A 21 0.50 -3.75 -7.43
C ARG A 21 -0.18 -4.39 -6.21
N LEU A 22 0.35 -5.52 -5.74
CA LEU A 22 -0.19 -6.20 -4.55
C LEU A 22 -0.05 -5.33 -3.31
N TRP A 23 1.07 -4.62 -3.18
CA TRP A 23 1.31 -3.66 -2.10
C TRP A 23 0.29 -2.52 -2.14
N GLN A 24 0.09 -1.87 -3.30
CA GLN A 24 -0.89 -0.77 -3.45
C GLN A 24 -2.33 -1.22 -3.12
N LEU A 25 -2.74 -2.42 -3.56
CA LEU A 25 -4.08 -2.95 -3.25
C LEU A 25 -4.25 -3.23 -1.75
N THR A 26 -3.22 -3.83 -1.14
CA THR A 26 -3.22 -4.14 0.30
C THR A 26 -3.29 -2.87 1.13
N LEU A 27 -2.49 -1.87 0.77
CA LEU A 27 -2.44 -0.58 1.45
C LEU A 27 -3.76 0.18 1.31
N LYS A 28 -4.32 0.28 0.10
CA LYS A 28 -5.61 0.92 -0.14
C LYS A 28 -6.73 0.31 0.71
N ALA A 29 -6.76 -1.02 0.82
CA ALA A 29 -7.74 -1.71 1.67
C ALA A 29 -7.52 -1.41 3.16
N ALA A 30 -6.27 -1.35 3.61
CA ALA A 30 -5.92 -1.01 4.99
C ALA A 30 -6.31 0.43 5.35
N LEU A 31 -5.94 1.40 4.51
CA LEU A 31 -6.26 2.83 4.70
C LEU A 31 -7.77 3.07 4.68
N LYS A 32 -8.51 2.42 3.76
CA LYS A 32 -9.97 2.48 3.74
C LYS A 32 -10.58 1.98 5.05
N ARG A 33 -10.08 0.86 5.60
CA ARG A 33 -10.54 0.32 6.89
C ARG A 33 -10.22 1.25 8.06
N LEU A 34 -9.13 2.02 7.97
CA LEU A 34 -8.77 3.04 8.95
C LEU A 34 -9.58 4.34 8.81
N GLY A 35 -10.43 4.47 7.79
CA GLY A 35 -11.25 5.67 7.58
C GLY A 35 -10.63 6.72 6.65
N TYR A 36 -9.51 6.41 6.01
CA TYR A 36 -8.92 7.26 4.99
C TYR A 36 -9.57 7.02 3.63
N LEU A 37 -9.80 8.09 2.89
CA LEU A 37 -10.29 8.04 1.52
C LEU A 37 -9.26 8.64 0.56
N PRO A 38 -8.99 8.01 -0.60
CA PRO A 38 -8.14 8.61 -1.61
C PRO A 38 -8.82 9.88 -2.17
N LEU A 39 -8.01 10.86 -2.55
CA LEU A 39 -8.53 12.02 -3.25
C LEU A 39 -9.01 11.63 -4.66
N VAL A 40 -10.03 12.32 -5.14
CA VAL A 40 -10.52 12.14 -6.52
C VAL A 40 -9.44 12.51 -7.54
N ALA A 41 -8.64 13.54 -7.21
CA ALA A 41 -7.56 14.02 -8.07
C ALA A 41 -6.31 13.12 -8.05
N ASP A 42 -6.05 12.38 -6.96
CA ASP A 42 -4.85 11.56 -6.82
C ASP A 42 -5.08 10.34 -5.90
N GLN A 43 -4.81 9.14 -6.43
CA GLN A 43 -4.98 7.86 -5.74
C GLN A 43 -3.88 7.52 -4.72
N TYR A 44 -2.81 8.31 -4.65
CA TYR A 44 -1.71 8.18 -3.70
C TYR A 44 -1.80 9.17 -2.54
N ILE A 45 -2.78 10.09 -2.58
CA ILE A 45 -3.06 11.03 -1.52
C ILE A 45 -4.36 10.62 -0.83
N TYR A 46 -4.28 10.41 0.48
CA TYR A 46 -5.37 9.95 1.33
C TYR A 46 -5.70 11.00 2.37
N ARG A 47 -6.97 11.35 2.51
CA ARG A 47 -7.44 12.27 3.54
C ARG A 47 -8.27 11.54 4.57
N TYR A 48 -8.01 11.83 5.84
CA TYR A 48 -8.91 11.45 6.92
C TYR A 48 -10.05 12.47 6.98
N THR A 49 -11.29 12.00 6.84
CA THR A 49 -12.44 12.86 6.51
C THR A 49 -12.67 14.01 7.50
N ASN A 50 -12.34 13.83 8.78
CA ASN A 50 -12.82 14.71 9.85
C ASN A 50 -11.73 15.46 10.62
N ILE A 51 -10.44 15.18 10.41
CA ILE A 51 -9.36 15.65 11.31
C ILE A 51 -8.23 16.37 10.55
N GLY A 52 -8.41 16.68 9.26
CA GLY A 52 -7.40 17.40 8.48
C GLY A 52 -6.09 16.64 8.23
N LEU A 53 -6.04 15.35 8.60
CA LEU A 53 -4.86 14.50 8.45
C LEU A 53 -4.76 13.96 7.01
N ILE A 54 -3.60 14.13 6.39
CA ILE A 54 -3.33 13.72 5.01
C ILE A 54 -2.13 12.78 5.01
N ILE A 55 -2.24 11.69 4.27
CA ILE A 55 -1.16 10.77 3.96
C ILE A 55 -0.86 10.88 2.47
N ILE A 56 0.40 11.12 2.12
CA ILE A 56 0.91 11.05 0.75
C ILE A 56 1.85 9.86 0.66
N ILE A 57 1.69 9.03 -0.36
CA ILE A 57 2.46 7.80 -0.55
C ILE A 57 3.39 7.95 -1.76
N TYR A 58 4.66 7.61 -1.56
CA TYR A 58 5.62 7.46 -2.65
C TYR A 58 6.36 6.13 -2.51
N ILE A 59 5.99 5.15 -3.34
CA ILE A 59 6.54 3.79 -3.33
C ILE A 59 6.42 3.14 -1.94
N ASP A 60 7.43 3.19 -1.08
CA ASP A 60 7.41 2.60 0.28
C ASP A 60 7.36 3.66 1.39
N ASP A 61 7.47 4.93 1.02
CA ASP A 61 7.50 6.05 1.95
C ASP A 61 6.11 6.66 2.15
N PHE A 62 5.86 7.08 3.38
CA PHE A 62 4.65 7.77 3.79
C PHE A 62 5.01 9.15 4.34
N LEU A 63 4.42 10.18 3.75
CA LEU A 63 4.43 11.52 4.30
C LEU A 63 3.11 11.79 5.00
N LEU A 64 3.17 12.07 6.30
CA LEU A 64 2.03 12.43 7.13
C LEU A 64 2.00 13.94 7.36
N ILE A 65 0.87 14.57 7.04
CA ILE A 65 0.66 16.02 7.19
C ILE A 65 -0.59 16.22 8.03
N GLY A 66 -0.45 16.93 9.15
CA GLY A 66 -1.56 17.39 9.98
C GLY A 66 -1.71 18.91 9.90
N LEU A 67 -2.93 19.39 10.09
CA LEU A 67 -3.23 20.80 10.40
C LEU A 67 -3.13 21.05 11.89
#